data_AF-A0A0S2F5P6-F1
#
_entry.id   AF-A0A0S2F5P6-F1
#
_cell.length_a   1.000
_cell.length_b   1.000
_cell.length_c   1.000
_cell.angle_alpha   90.00
_cell.angle_beta   90.00
_cell.angle_gamma   90.00
#
_symmetry.space_group_name_H-M   'P 1'
#
loop_
_entity.id
_entity.type
_entity.pdbx_description
1 polymer ?
#
loop_
_entity_poly.entity_id
_entity_poly.type
_entity_poly.pdbx_seq_one_letter_code
_entity_poly.pdbx_strand_id
1 'polypeptide(L)'
;MLSASIALIALGGCADSGVKPEPHDKLTRADIRAQAADGKLAALPPLSWQIPLDVDVTQGNPNLQDLQDDFDLLSWQTFVAVNWPAAADGNPNTGTTIGADLPTVWENWKESREVFLPGGAAPPAWGTDPPPPEVCKGVGDGTLNLTQVGKTPNVLDESAEPFETGPLIDQNGQYVRFAIMMNQDMFNRIVSDRLYSKAGQAAFNKPADFTQKQTPSNVGAIMIKSSWKVMGANDDRSRFHTIKALVYTNPGEHEGVSASCKLQTMGLVGLHIVHKTKSAPQWVWSTFEHVDNAPSLGEPQSKTSYNFFNKRCTACLANEPPPRPWNPNASYTQPTQVVREIPLTDRTKNLNAQYQASLRSANANSVWANYELISTQWPTQAHNPIDPSGTPAPTFLANATLETYIQGKTPQGSSSCMGCHNNATMTNGMTSDFTYLLQRAQ
;
A
#
# COMPACT_ATOMS: atom_id res chain seq x y z
N MET A 1 -60.13 6.19 27.31
CA MET A 1 -59.03 6.41 28.27
C MET A 1 -57.98 5.34 28.04
N LEU A 2 -56.86 5.69 27.42
CA LEU A 2 -55.51 5.22 27.72
C LEU A 2 -54.58 6.03 26.80
N SER A 3 -53.86 6.99 27.37
CA SER A 3 -52.87 7.83 26.68
C SER A 3 -51.61 7.03 26.37
N ALA A 4 -51.12 7.12 25.13
CA ALA A 4 -49.79 6.66 24.77
C ALA A 4 -48.80 7.82 24.95
N SER A 5 -47.91 7.69 25.93
CA SER A 5 -46.82 8.64 26.19
C SER A 5 -45.69 8.42 25.17
N ILE A 6 -45.45 9.44 24.35
CA ILE A 6 -44.28 9.55 23.47
C ILE A 6 -43.10 10.01 24.33
N ALA A 7 -42.07 9.15 24.46
CA ALA A 7 -40.80 9.53 25.09
C ALA A 7 -39.95 10.27 24.07
N LEU A 8 -39.85 11.59 24.27
CA LEU A 8 -38.95 12.48 23.55
C LEU A 8 -37.54 12.33 24.14
N ILE A 9 -36.64 11.63 23.46
CA ILE A 9 -35.22 11.63 23.84
C ILE A 9 -34.58 12.85 23.19
N ALA A 10 -34.27 13.84 24.02
CA ALA A 10 -33.56 15.05 23.63
C ALA A 10 -32.14 14.69 23.18
N LEU A 11 -31.83 14.97 21.91
CA LEU A 11 -30.47 15.09 21.41
C LEU A 11 -29.85 16.33 22.06
N GLY A 12 -29.07 16.12 23.12
CA GLY A 12 -28.20 17.14 23.68
C GLY A 12 -27.14 17.51 22.65
N GLY A 13 -27.29 18.66 22.00
CA GLY A 13 -26.26 19.25 21.18
C GLY A 13 -25.04 19.57 22.05
N CYS A 14 -23.92 18.90 21.76
CA CYS A 14 -22.62 19.41 22.17
C CYS A 14 -22.30 20.63 21.32
N ALA A 15 -22.10 21.74 22.01
CA ALA A 15 -21.74 23.04 21.48
C ALA A 15 -20.47 22.98 20.61
N ASP A 16 -20.43 23.89 19.62
CA ASP A 16 -19.26 24.26 18.83
C ASP A 16 -17.98 24.24 19.68
N SER A 17 -17.14 23.22 19.49
CA SER A 17 -15.73 23.36 19.76
C SER A 17 -15.21 24.39 18.78
N GLY A 18 -14.88 25.59 19.26
CA GLY A 18 -14.32 26.70 18.48
C GLY A 18 -12.94 26.42 17.88
N VAL A 19 -12.80 25.32 17.14
CA VAL A 19 -11.67 25.01 16.28
C VAL A 19 -11.83 25.90 15.07
N LYS A 20 -11.03 26.97 15.04
CA LYS A 20 -10.88 27.77 13.83
C LYS A 20 -10.36 26.85 12.71
N PRO A 21 -10.87 26.98 11.48
CA PRO A 21 -10.28 26.29 10.34
C PRO A 21 -8.79 26.65 10.24
N GLU A 22 -7.96 25.62 10.10
CA GLU A 22 -6.53 25.69 9.78
C GLU A 22 -6.29 26.66 8.61
N PRO A 23 -5.36 27.63 8.71
CA PRO A 23 -5.02 28.50 7.61
C PRO A 23 -4.14 27.71 6.62
N HIS A 24 -4.75 27.00 5.68
CA HIS A 24 -4.05 26.57 4.48
C HIS A 24 -3.84 27.74 3.51
N ASP A 25 -2.61 27.86 3.05
CA ASP A 25 -2.16 28.45 1.79
C ASP A 25 -2.49 29.91 1.48
N LYS A 26 -1.54 30.78 1.82
CA LYS A 26 -1.05 31.80 0.87
C LYS A 26 0.47 31.98 1.01
N LEU A 27 1.24 30.98 0.59
CA LEU A 27 2.60 31.28 0.16
C LEU A 27 2.51 32.05 -1.15
N THR A 28 3.00 33.28 -1.17
CA THR A 28 3.04 34.11 -2.35
C THR A 28 4.16 33.62 -3.29
N ARG A 29 4.10 33.96 -4.59
CA ARG A 29 5.21 33.68 -5.52
C ARG A 29 6.55 34.28 -5.07
N ALA A 30 6.52 35.27 -4.18
CA ALA A 30 7.72 35.86 -3.58
C ALA A 30 8.31 34.95 -2.48
N ASP A 31 7.46 34.28 -1.70
CA ASP A 31 7.89 33.34 -0.65
C ASP A 31 8.52 32.07 -1.26
N ILE A 32 8.00 31.61 -2.40
CA ILE A 32 8.56 30.51 -3.19
C ILE A 32 9.95 30.87 -3.76
N ARG A 33 10.15 32.13 -4.18
CA ARG A 33 11.44 32.61 -4.69
C ARG A 33 12.46 32.85 -3.57
N ALA A 34 12.02 33.26 -2.39
CA ALA A 34 12.87 33.44 -1.22
C ALA A 34 13.39 32.10 -0.69
N GLN A 35 12.56 31.05 -0.65
CA GLN A 35 12.99 29.70 -0.28
C GLN A 35 13.94 29.07 -1.32
N ALA A 36 13.80 29.44 -2.60
CA ALA A 36 14.73 29.00 -3.65
C ALA A 36 16.07 29.78 -3.67
N ALA A 37 16.15 30.93 -2.99
CA ALA A 37 17.31 31.83 -3.07
C ALA A 37 18.33 31.63 -1.93
N ASP A 38 17.94 31.11 -0.77
CA ASP A 38 18.81 31.04 0.43
C ASP A 38 19.15 29.63 0.93
N GLY A 39 18.74 28.58 0.23
CA GLY A 39 19.15 27.21 0.55
C GLY A 39 19.65 26.49 -0.68
N LYS A 40 20.91 26.06 -0.69
CA LYS A 40 21.26 24.86 -1.48
C LYS A 40 20.23 23.81 -1.09
N LEU A 41 19.35 23.42 -2.02
CA LEU A 41 18.52 22.22 -1.86
C LEU A 41 19.46 21.12 -1.36
N ALA A 42 19.19 20.60 -0.16
CA ALA A 42 20.00 19.52 0.39
C ALA A 42 20.02 18.40 -0.65
N ALA A 43 21.22 17.95 -1.03
CA ALA A 43 21.33 16.89 -2.02
C ALA A 43 20.64 15.63 -1.48
N LEU A 44 19.86 14.95 -2.34
CA LEU A 44 19.27 13.68 -1.98
C LEU A 44 20.35 12.71 -1.47
N PRO A 45 20.05 11.89 -0.44
CA PRO A 45 20.89 10.77 -0.10
C PRO A 45 21.13 9.87 -1.33
N PRO A 46 22.30 9.20 -1.43
CA PRO A 46 22.53 8.23 -2.49
C PRO A 46 21.45 7.14 -2.51
N LEU A 47 21.07 6.69 -3.70
CA LEU A 47 20.21 5.52 -3.85
C LEU A 47 20.89 4.31 -3.19
N SER A 48 20.17 3.61 -2.31
CA SER A 48 20.73 2.56 -1.48
C SER A 48 19.80 1.36 -1.38
N TRP A 49 20.39 0.17 -1.32
CA TRP A 49 19.70 -1.08 -1.01
C TRP A 49 19.39 -1.24 0.48
N GLN A 50 19.93 -0.38 1.34
CA GLN A 50 19.72 -0.42 2.78
C GLN A 50 18.38 0.24 3.12
N ILE A 51 17.47 -0.54 3.71
CA ILE A 51 16.23 -0.01 4.28
C ILE A 51 16.62 0.84 5.51
N PRO A 52 16.25 2.13 5.55
CA PRO A 52 16.51 2.97 6.72
C PRO A 52 15.78 2.42 7.94
N LEU A 53 16.37 2.53 9.13
CA LEU A 53 15.76 1.97 10.35
C LEU A 53 14.66 2.88 10.93
N ASP A 54 14.80 4.19 10.74
CA ASP A 54 13.86 5.18 11.26
C ASP A 54 13.98 6.48 10.47
N VAL A 55 13.05 7.42 10.70
CA VAL A 55 13.13 8.79 10.18
C VAL A 55 14.35 9.51 10.76
N ASP A 56 15.06 10.28 9.92
CA ASP A 56 16.20 11.09 10.33
C ASP A 56 15.78 12.56 10.46
N VAL A 57 15.40 12.97 11.67
CA VAL A 57 15.02 14.35 11.99
C VAL A 57 16.26 15.10 12.46
N THR A 58 16.82 15.93 11.58
CA THR A 58 18.08 16.66 11.83
C THR A 58 17.87 18.09 12.34
N GLN A 59 16.64 18.58 12.22
CA GLN A 59 16.21 19.94 12.52
C GLN A 59 16.08 20.11 14.05
N GLY A 60 16.53 21.25 14.59
CA GLY A 60 16.49 21.49 16.04
C GLY A 60 15.08 21.74 16.61
N ASN A 61 14.17 22.34 15.82
CA ASN A 61 12.77 22.61 16.17
C ASN A 61 11.91 22.48 14.91
N PRO A 62 11.68 21.25 14.41
CA PRO A 62 10.94 21.05 13.17
C PRO A 62 9.47 21.42 13.36
N ASN A 63 8.89 22.06 12.35
CA ASN A 63 7.43 22.18 12.24
C ASN A 63 6.83 20.93 11.57
N LEU A 64 5.49 20.87 11.46
CA LEU A 64 4.81 19.70 10.88
C LEU A 64 5.22 19.42 9.42
N GLN A 65 5.45 20.47 8.62
CA GLN A 65 5.89 20.32 7.24
C GLN A 65 7.33 19.80 7.16
N ASP A 66 8.23 20.28 8.03
CA ASP A 66 9.61 19.77 8.10
C ASP A 66 9.61 18.26 8.38
N LEU A 67 8.81 17.82 9.37
CA LEU A 67 8.66 16.40 9.69
C LEU A 67 8.03 15.61 8.53
N GLN A 68 7.01 16.17 7.87
CA GLN A 68 6.41 15.52 6.70
C GLN A 68 7.44 15.29 5.58
N ASP A 69 8.34 16.24 5.35
CA ASP A 69 9.40 16.10 4.35
C ASP A 69 10.42 15.01 4.76
N ASP A 70 10.76 14.90 6.05
CA ASP A 70 11.65 13.85 6.55
C ASP A 70 11.01 12.44 6.42
N PHE A 71 9.72 12.32 6.70
CA PHE A 71 8.97 11.07 6.52
C PHE A 71 8.77 10.71 5.03
N ASP A 72 8.51 11.70 4.17
CA ASP A 72 8.45 11.50 2.72
C ASP A 72 9.82 11.08 2.15
N LEU A 73 10.92 11.58 2.72
CA LEU A 73 12.28 11.15 2.39
C LEU A 73 12.53 9.69 2.81
N LEU A 74 12.17 9.33 4.04
CA LEU A 74 12.23 7.94 4.54
C LEU A 74 11.45 6.99 3.63
N SER A 75 10.24 7.39 3.21
CA SER A 75 9.39 6.61 2.30
C SER A 75 10.07 6.33 0.96
N TRP A 76 10.69 7.34 0.35
CA TRP A 76 11.42 7.16 -0.90
C TRP A 76 12.67 6.28 -0.74
N GLN A 77 13.44 6.46 0.33
CA GLN A 77 14.59 5.60 0.62
C GLN A 77 14.15 4.13 0.79
N THR A 78 13.05 3.92 1.52
CA THR A 78 12.46 2.59 1.70
C THR A 78 11.97 2.01 0.38
N PHE A 79 11.27 2.80 -0.44
CA PHE A 79 10.82 2.40 -1.78
C PHE A 79 12.00 1.94 -2.66
N VAL A 80 13.10 2.69 -2.68
CA VAL A 80 14.31 2.31 -3.42
C VAL A 80 14.91 1.02 -2.88
N ALA A 81 15.01 0.88 -1.55
CA ALA A 81 15.61 -0.29 -0.93
C ALA A 81 14.81 -1.58 -1.16
N VAL A 82 13.47 -1.53 -1.02
CA VAL A 82 12.63 -2.71 -1.22
C VAL A 82 12.52 -3.09 -2.71
N ASN A 83 12.53 -2.12 -3.62
CA ASN A 83 12.53 -2.34 -5.07
C ASN A 83 13.94 -2.53 -5.65
N TRP A 84 14.97 -2.67 -4.79
CA TRP A 84 16.31 -2.99 -5.25
C TRP A 84 16.31 -4.37 -5.92
N PRO A 85 17.11 -4.60 -6.98
CA PRO A 85 17.22 -5.92 -7.58
C PRO A 85 17.65 -6.97 -6.56
N ALA A 86 16.94 -8.09 -6.48
CA ALA A 86 17.27 -9.20 -5.61
C ALA A 86 18.40 -10.06 -6.18
N ALA A 87 19.23 -10.59 -5.30
CA ALA A 87 20.11 -11.71 -5.60
C ALA A 87 19.33 -13.03 -5.53
N ALA A 88 19.99 -14.15 -5.85
CA ALA A 88 19.34 -15.45 -5.87
C ALA A 88 18.79 -15.89 -4.50
N ASP A 89 19.23 -15.29 -3.39
CA ASP A 89 18.80 -15.60 -2.02
C ASP A 89 17.71 -14.66 -1.46
N GLY A 90 17.29 -13.67 -2.24
CA GLY A 90 16.21 -12.74 -1.89
C GLY A 90 16.69 -11.49 -1.21
N ASN A 91 17.97 -11.45 -0.87
CA ASN A 91 18.60 -10.26 -0.34
C ASN A 91 18.94 -9.29 -1.49
N PRO A 92 19.14 -8.00 -1.18
CA PRO A 92 19.52 -7.03 -2.20
C PRO A 92 20.84 -7.42 -2.88
N ASN A 93 20.86 -7.38 -4.21
CA ASN A 93 22.08 -7.56 -4.97
C ASN A 93 22.95 -6.30 -4.88
N THR A 94 23.96 -6.34 -4.01
CA THR A 94 24.87 -5.21 -3.76
C THR A 94 25.88 -4.95 -4.89
N GLY A 95 25.97 -5.86 -5.87
CA GLY A 95 26.82 -5.73 -7.05
C GLY A 95 26.15 -5.02 -8.24
N THR A 96 24.91 -4.56 -8.09
CA THR A 96 24.16 -3.81 -9.11
C THR A 96 23.58 -2.53 -8.55
N THR A 97 23.07 -1.67 -9.43
CA THR A 97 22.24 -0.52 -9.09
C THR A 97 20.77 -0.81 -9.38
N ILE A 98 19.86 -0.03 -8.78
CA ILE A 98 18.43 -0.02 -9.11
C ILE A 98 18.18 0.57 -10.50
N GLY A 99 17.12 0.13 -11.16
CA GLY A 99 16.56 0.81 -12.34
C GLY A 99 15.91 -0.14 -13.33
N ALA A 100 16.59 -1.23 -13.68
CA ALA A 100 16.05 -2.21 -14.60
C ALA A 100 14.82 -2.93 -14.02
N ASP A 101 13.91 -3.37 -14.90
CA ASP A 101 12.79 -4.26 -14.58
C ASP A 101 13.34 -5.67 -14.26
N LEU A 102 13.68 -5.88 -12.99
CA LEU A 102 14.26 -7.10 -12.44
C LEU A 102 13.51 -7.49 -11.18
N PRO A 103 13.51 -8.79 -10.79
CA PRO A 103 12.95 -9.23 -9.52
C PRO A 103 13.52 -8.41 -8.36
N THR A 104 12.64 -7.93 -7.51
CA THR A 104 12.94 -7.02 -6.40
C THR A 104 13.05 -7.76 -5.07
N VAL A 105 13.65 -7.13 -4.06
CA VAL A 105 13.80 -7.72 -2.72
C VAL A 105 12.45 -8.11 -2.13
N TRP A 106 11.45 -7.24 -2.18
CA TRP A 106 10.15 -7.51 -1.55
C TRP A 106 9.34 -8.60 -2.25
N GLU A 107 9.62 -8.87 -3.52
CA GLU A 107 9.01 -9.98 -4.25
C GLU A 107 9.47 -11.35 -3.72
N ASN A 108 10.42 -11.39 -2.79
CA ASN A 108 10.90 -12.62 -2.16
C ASN A 108 10.46 -12.74 -0.70
N TRP A 109 9.56 -11.87 -0.29
CA TRP A 109 8.94 -11.91 1.02
C TRP A 109 7.78 -12.89 1.04
N LYS A 110 7.26 -13.20 2.24
CA LYS A 110 6.14 -14.14 2.36
C LYS A 110 4.82 -13.44 2.07
N GLU A 111 4.04 -13.98 1.15
CA GLU A 111 2.67 -13.56 0.91
C GLU A 111 1.76 -14.07 2.02
N SER A 112 0.71 -13.32 2.34
CA SER A 112 -0.25 -13.69 3.40
C SER A 112 -0.84 -15.10 3.25
N ARG A 113 -1.16 -15.54 2.03
CA ARG A 113 -1.67 -16.88 1.72
C ARG A 113 -0.69 -18.02 2.07
N GLU A 114 0.60 -17.71 2.14
CA GLU A 114 1.64 -18.67 2.50
C GLU A 114 1.81 -18.82 4.01
N VAL A 115 1.28 -17.85 4.76
CA VAL A 115 1.40 -17.78 6.23
C VAL A 115 0.12 -18.30 6.90
N PHE A 116 -1.05 -17.90 6.41
CA PHE A 116 -2.34 -18.25 6.99
C PHE A 116 -2.99 -19.44 6.27
N LEU A 117 -2.47 -20.63 6.57
CA LEU A 117 -2.83 -21.86 5.87
C LEU A 117 -4.15 -22.50 6.34
N PRO A 118 -4.78 -23.34 5.49
CA PRO A 118 -5.96 -24.12 5.86
C PRO A 118 -5.84 -24.85 7.20
N GLY A 119 -6.87 -24.71 8.05
CA GLY A 119 -6.92 -25.34 9.38
C GLY A 119 -5.88 -24.81 10.38
N GLY A 120 -5.25 -23.67 10.10
CA GLY A 120 -4.23 -23.08 10.98
C GLY A 120 -2.92 -23.86 10.97
N ALA A 121 -2.61 -24.56 9.87
CA ALA A 121 -1.37 -25.30 9.72
C ALA A 121 -0.14 -24.37 9.85
N ALA A 122 0.94 -24.91 10.40
CA ALA A 122 2.19 -24.17 10.50
C ALA A 122 2.71 -23.83 9.09
N PRO A 123 3.05 -22.56 8.81
CA PRO A 123 3.57 -22.18 7.51
C PRO A 123 4.97 -22.78 7.29
N PRO A 124 5.39 -22.99 6.03
CA PRO A 124 6.75 -23.39 5.71
C PRO A 124 7.79 -22.39 6.24
N ALA A 125 9.05 -22.82 6.31
CA ALA A 125 10.14 -21.93 6.67
C ALA A 125 10.30 -20.77 5.66
N TRP A 126 10.96 -19.69 6.09
CA TRP A 126 11.32 -18.59 5.20
C TRP A 126 12.10 -19.09 3.98
N GLY A 127 11.79 -18.56 2.80
CA GLY A 127 12.38 -19.01 1.53
C GLY A 127 11.87 -20.35 1.03
N THR A 128 10.77 -20.90 1.57
CA THR A 128 10.10 -22.10 1.06
C THR A 128 8.64 -21.81 0.77
N ASP A 129 8.21 -21.98 -0.48
CA ASP A 129 6.84 -21.63 -0.91
C ASP A 129 5.91 -22.85 -0.87
N PRO A 130 4.62 -22.68 -0.46
CA PRO A 130 3.64 -23.75 -0.55
C PRO A 130 3.24 -24.01 -2.01
N PRO A 131 2.76 -25.22 -2.34
CA PRO A 131 2.24 -25.52 -3.67
C PRO A 131 1.12 -24.55 -4.08
N PRO A 132 0.99 -24.22 -5.38
CA PRO A 132 -0.12 -23.41 -5.84
C PRO A 132 -1.45 -24.18 -5.65
N PRO A 133 -2.60 -23.49 -5.68
CA PRO A 133 -3.92 -24.13 -5.70
C PRO A 133 -4.02 -25.13 -6.84
N GLU A 134 -4.84 -26.17 -6.67
CA GLU A 134 -4.97 -27.27 -7.63
C GLU A 134 -5.28 -26.77 -9.06
N VAL A 135 -6.20 -25.80 -9.18
CA VAL A 135 -6.60 -25.22 -10.46
C VAL A 135 -5.47 -24.52 -11.21
N CYS A 136 -4.39 -24.17 -10.52
CA CYS A 136 -3.21 -23.53 -11.09
C CYS A 136 -2.13 -24.52 -11.51
N LYS A 137 -2.24 -25.80 -11.16
CA LYS A 137 -1.24 -26.80 -11.53
C LYS A 137 -1.22 -26.98 -13.05
N GLY A 138 -0.02 -26.93 -13.63
CA GLY A 138 0.18 -27.09 -15.08
C GLY A 138 -0.14 -25.86 -15.93
N VAL A 139 -0.55 -24.74 -15.34
CA VAL A 139 -0.82 -23.48 -16.05
C VAL A 139 0.48 -22.76 -16.51
N GLY A 140 1.60 -23.07 -15.84
CA GLY A 140 2.94 -22.56 -16.15
C GLY A 140 3.67 -22.06 -14.92
N ASP A 141 4.92 -21.63 -15.09
CA ASP A 141 5.73 -21.03 -14.02
C ASP A 141 5.43 -19.51 -13.94
N GLY A 142 4.75 -19.08 -12.89
CA GLY A 142 4.70 -17.67 -12.48
C GLY A 142 6.04 -17.21 -11.88
N THR A 143 6.36 -15.94 -12.03
CA THR A 143 7.57 -15.28 -11.51
C THR A 143 7.23 -14.46 -10.27
N LEU A 144 7.27 -15.09 -9.10
CA LEU A 144 8.13 -14.65 -7.98
C LEU A 144 8.83 -15.94 -7.54
N ASN A 145 10.01 -16.18 -8.09
CA ASN A 145 10.82 -17.33 -7.73
C ASN A 145 11.88 -16.80 -6.80
N LEU A 146 12.03 -17.34 -5.59
CA LEU A 146 13.38 -17.45 -5.06
C LEU A 146 13.67 -18.73 -4.26
N THR A 147 14.87 -19.23 -4.60
CA THR A 147 15.75 -20.17 -3.89
C THR A 147 15.32 -21.62 -3.61
N GLN A 148 15.94 -22.49 -4.41
CA GLN A 148 16.33 -23.89 -4.18
C GLN A 148 15.24 -24.97 -4.10
N VAL A 149 15.14 -25.68 -5.24
CA VAL A 149 14.55 -27.02 -5.46
C VAL A 149 13.02 -27.09 -5.28
N GLY A 150 12.30 -26.18 -5.92
CA GLY A 150 10.87 -26.32 -6.18
C GLY A 150 10.37 -25.12 -6.95
N LYS A 151 9.98 -25.30 -8.22
CA LYS A 151 9.31 -24.26 -8.99
C LYS A 151 7.85 -24.26 -8.57
N THR A 152 7.47 -23.28 -7.77
CA THR A 152 6.13 -23.20 -7.20
C THR A 152 5.55 -21.84 -7.59
N PRO A 153 4.50 -21.78 -8.42
CA PRO A 153 4.05 -20.52 -8.99
C PRO A 153 3.16 -19.72 -8.02
N ASN A 154 3.35 -18.39 -7.96
CA ASN A 154 2.59 -17.50 -7.07
C ASN A 154 1.21 -17.19 -7.58
N VAL A 155 0.34 -16.83 -6.64
CA VAL A 155 -1.06 -16.58 -6.87
C VAL A 155 -1.47 -15.23 -6.29
N LEU A 156 -1.92 -14.33 -7.15
CA LEU A 156 -2.68 -13.16 -6.72
C LEU A 156 -4.11 -13.63 -6.39
N ASP A 157 -4.43 -13.70 -5.10
CA ASP A 157 -5.69 -14.28 -4.58
C ASP A 157 -6.73 -13.22 -4.20
N GLU A 158 -6.37 -11.93 -4.17
CA GLU A 158 -7.27 -10.86 -3.76
C GLU A 158 -7.80 -10.10 -4.98
N SER A 159 -9.13 -10.16 -5.19
CA SER A 159 -9.83 -9.40 -6.23
C SER A 159 -10.71 -8.26 -5.70
N ALA A 160 -10.86 -8.18 -4.38
CA ALA A 160 -11.64 -7.17 -3.67
C ALA A 160 -10.73 -6.25 -2.83
N GLU A 161 -11.04 -4.95 -2.84
CA GLU A 161 -10.40 -3.96 -1.97
C GLU A 161 -10.77 -4.17 -0.49
N PRO A 162 -10.03 -3.57 0.46
CA PRO A 162 -10.43 -3.54 1.86
C PRO A 162 -11.84 -2.94 1.96
N PHE A 163 -12.65 -3.50 2.85
CA PHE A 163 -14.04 -3.07 3.13
C PHE A 163 -15.08 -3.43 2.05
N GLU A 164 -14.79 -4.38 1.14
CA GLU A 164 -15.73 -4.82 0.08
C GLU A 164 -16.28 -3.66 -0.77
N THR A 165 -15.50 -2.59 -0.90
CA THR A 165 -15.91 -1.36 -1.60
C THR A 165 -16.08 -1.59 -3.10
N GLY A 166 -15.44 -2.62 -3.64
CA GLY A 166 -15.62 -3.11 -5.00
C GLY A 166 -14.30 -3.42 -5.70
N PRO A 167 -14.36 -4.11 -6.85
CA PRO A 167 -13.17 -4.34 -7.65
C PRO A 167 -12.78 -3.08 -8.41
N LEU A 168 -11.48 -2.88 -8.63
CA LEU A 168 -10.97 -1.86 -9.54
C LEU A 168 -10.79 -2.47 -10.94
N ILE A 169 -11.34 -1.82 -11.96
CA ILE A 169 -11.27 -2.29 -13.36
C ILE A 169 -10.42 -1.32 -14.19
N ASP A 170 -9.37 -1.82 -14.83
CA ASP A 170 -8.47 -1.04 -15.68
C ASP A 170 -9.13 -0.63 -17.02
N GLN A 171 -8.47 0.25 -17.78
CA GLN A 171 -8.96 0.65 -19.11
C GLN A 171 -8.91 -0.45 -20.18
N ASN A 172 -8.36 -1.64 -19.88
CA ASN A 172 -8.51 -2.84 -20.71
C ASN A 172 -9.73 -3.69 -20.32
N GLY A 173 -10.51 -3.23 -19.33
CA GLY A 173 -11.67 -3.95 -18.79
C GLY A 173 -11.29 -5.18 -17.97
N GLN A 174 -10.04 -5.25 -17.48
CA GLN A 174 -9.56 -6.32 -16.62
C GLN A 174 -9.58 -5.87 -15.16
N TYR A 175 -9.87 -6.81 -14.27
CA TYR A 175 -9.79 -6.56 -12.84
C TYR A 175 -8.32 -6.38 -12.41
N VAL A 176 -8.08 -5.39 -11.57
CA VAL A 176 -6.85 -5.26 -10.80
C VAL A 176 -6.76 -6.41 -9.78
N ARG A 177 -5.54 -6.78 -9.43
CA ARG A 177 -5.22 -7.83 -8.48
C ARG A 177 -4.36 -7.30 -7.36
N PHE A 178 -4.53 -7.84 -6.16
CA PHE A 178 -3.79 -7.39 -4.98
C PHE A 178 -2.96 -8.53 -4.39
N ALA A 179 -1.88 -8.14 -3.72
CA ALA A 179 -1.07 -9.03 -2.90
C ALA A 179 -0.60 -8.29 -1.64
N ILE A 180 -0.52 -9.03 -0.53
CA ILE A 180 0.04 -8.55 0.73
C ILE A 180 1.22 -9.42 1.12
N MET A 181 2.39 -8.79 1.17
CA MET A 181 3.70 -9.39 1.46
C MET A 181 4.19 -8.93 2.83
N MET A 182 4.91 -9.78 3.55
CA MET A 182 5.52 -9.46 4.84
C MET A 182 6.98 -9.87 4.90
N ASN A 183 7.83 -8.97 5.40
CA ASN A 183 9.26 -9.25 5.52
C ASN A 183 9.56 -10.34 6.57
N GLN A 184 10.81 -10.78 6.60
CA GLN A 184 11.23 -11.88 7.48
C GLN A 184 11.05 -11.55 8.96
N ASP A 185 11.27 -10.30 9.36
CA ASP A 185 11.10 -9.85 10.75
C ASP A 185 9.63 -9.98 11.20
N MET A 186 8.67 -9.62 10.34
CA MET A 186 7.24 -9.79 10.62
C MET A 186 6.84 -11.27 10.63
N PHE A 187 7.29 -12.04 9.63
CA PHE A 187 7.03 -13.48 9.53
C PHE A 187 7.53 -14.24 10.77
N ASN A 188 8.77 -13.99 11.18
CA ASN A 188 9.39 -14.63 12.33
C ASN A 188 8.56 -14.40 13.60
N ARG A 189 8.03 -13.19 13.78
CA ARG A 189 7.18 -12.86 14.93
C ARG A 189 5.84 -13.58 14.89
N ILE A 190 5.20 -13.66 13.72
CA ILE A 190 3.95 -14.41 13.54
C ILE A 190 4.15 -15.88 13.88
N VAL A 191 5.24 -16.49 13.41
CA VAL A 191 5.52 -17.90 13.64
C VAL A 191 5.91 -18.18 15.09
N SER A 192 6.77 -17.37 15.69
CA SER A 192 7.22 -17.58 17.09
C SER A 192 6.06 -17.54 18.07
N ASP A 193 5.14 -16.60 17.87
CA ASP A 193 3.98 -16.39 18.74
C ASP A 193 2.76 -17.22 18.31
N ARG A 194 2.89 -18.04 17.25
CA ARG A 194 1.84 -18.86 16.66
C ARG A 194 0.60 -18.09 16.21
N LEU A 195 0.80 -16.84 15.78
CA LEU A 195 -0.28 -15.93 15.37
C LEU A 195 -0.92 -16.30 14.03
N TYR A 196 -0.42 -17.32 13.32
CA TYR A 196 -0.96 -17.81 12.06
C TYR A 196 -2.21 -18.71 12.20
N SER A 197 -2.58 -19.13 13.42
CA SER A 197 -3.72 -20.05 13.67
C SER A 197 -4.65 -19.52 14.75
N LYS A 198 -5.96 -19.83 14.67
CA LYS A 198 -6.92 -19.45 15.72
C LYS A 198 -6.54 -20.02 17.09
N ALA A 199 -6.11 -21.29 17.12
CA ALA A 199 -5.66 -21.95 18.35
C ALA A 199 -4.42 -21.28 18.94
N GLY A 200 -3.46 -20.89 18.11
CA GLY A 200 -2.26 -20.18 18.55
C GLY A 200 -2.56 -18.79 19.09
N GLN A 201 -3.44 -18.03 18.43
CA GLN A 201 -3.90 -16.72 18.92
C GLN A 201 -4.65 -16.84 20.26
N ALA A 202 -5.52 -17.85 20.41
CA ALA A 202 -6.19 -18.13 21.67
C ALA A 202 -5.19 -18.47 22.80
N ALA A 203 -4.13 -19.22 22.50
CA ALA A 203 -3.08 -19.55 23.46
C ALA A 203 -2.17 -18.34 23.80
N PHE A 204 -1.92 -17.45 22.84
CA PHE A 204 -1.11 -16.24 23.04
C PHE A 204 -1.76 -15.26 24.01
N ASN A 205 -3.09 -15.11 23.92
CA ASN A 205 -3.97 -14.43 24.88
C ASN A 205 -3.53 -13.02 25.36
N LYS A 206 -2.93 -12.21 24.48
CA LYS A 206 -2.61 -10.79 24.71
C LYS A 206 -2.59 -10.01 23.38
N PRO A 207 -2.56 -8.67 23.40
CA PRO A 207 -2.33 -7.87 22.20
C PRO A 207 -1.08 -8.30 21.43
N ALA A 208 -1.18 -8.38 20.10
CA ALA A 208 0.01 -8.51 19.27
C ALA A 208 0.81 -7.20 19.31
N ASP A 209 2.12 -7.29 19.09
CA ASP A 209 3.03 -6.14 19.04
C ASP A 209 4.21 -6.49 18.14
N PHE A 210 4.38 -5.79 17.03
CA PHE A 210 5.46 -6.00 16.07
C PHE A 210 6.69 -5.12 16.32
N THR A 211 6.75 -4.42 17.46
CA THR A 211 7.93 -3.67 17.89
C THR A 211 9.11 -4.62 18.07
N GLN A 212 10.23 -4.30 17.42
CA GLN A 212 11.46 -5.10 17.44
C GLN A 212 12.68 -4.19 17.62
N LYS A 213 13.77 -4.76 18.14
CA LYS A 213 15.05 -4.05 18.20
C LYS A 213 15.64 -3.97 16.80
N GLN A 214 15.65 -2.77 16.24
CA GLN A 214 16.13 -2.54 14.89
C GLN A 214 17.66 -2.54 14.82
N THR A 215 18.19 -3.24 13.83
CA THR A 215 19.60 -3.34 13.45
C THR A 215 19.69 -3.38 11.91
N PRO A 216 20.85 -3.16 11.29
CA PRO A 216 20.96 -3.30 9.83
C PRO A 216 20.53 -4.67 9.26
N SER A 217 20.52 -5.72 10.10
CA SER A 217 20.08 -7.08 9.74
C SER A 217 18.68 -7.45 10.25
N ASN A 218 18.00 -6.56 10.98
CA ASN A 218 16.62 -6.69 11.44
C ASN A 218 16.02 -5.28 11.42
N VAL A 219 15.34 -4.93 10.34
CA VAL A 219 14.85 -3.57 10.13
C VAL A 219 13.51 -3.33 10.81
N GLY A 220 12.94 -4.35 11.46
CA GLY A 220 11.61 -4.33 12.04
C GLY A 220 10.56 -4.84 11.05
N ALA A 221 9.32 -4.96 11.51
CA ALA A 221 8.24 -5.46 10.69
C ALA A 221 7.93 -4.51 9.52
N ILE A 222 7.89 -5.07 8.31
CA ILE A 222 7.45 -4.38 7.10
C ILE A 222 6.37 -5.21 6.43
N MET A 223 5.30 -4.53 6.03
CA MET A 223 4.24 -5.08 5.21
C MET A 223 4.11 -4.27 3.92
N ILE A 224 3.94 -4.97 2.81
CA ILE A 224 3.69 -4.35 1.52
C ILE A 224 2.34 -4.82 0.99
N LYS A 225 1.45 -3.89 0.65
CA LYS A 225 0.25 -4.18 -0.15
C LYS A 225 0.47 -3.62 -1.55
N SER A 226 0.24 -4.42 -2.57
CA SER A 226 0.48 -4.04 -3.96
C SER A 226 -0.79 -4.21 -4.80
N SER A 227 -0.98 -3.35 -5.79
CA SER A 227 -2.03 -3.45 -6.81
C SER A 227 -1.40 -3.62 -8.20
N TRP A 228 -1.99 -4.53 -8.98
CA TRP A 228 -1.44 -5.00 -10.25
C TRP A 228 -2.50 -5.01 -11.35
N LYS A 229 -2.20 -4.40 -12.50
CA LYS A 229 -3.05 -4.49 -13.69
C LYS A 229 -2.53 -5.54 -14.66
N VAL A 230 -3.43 -6.13 -15.45
CA VAL A 230 -3.03 -6.97 -16.58
C VAL A 230 -2.39 -6.08 -17.65
N MET A 231 -1.23 -6.48 -18.15
CA MET A 231 -0.57 -5.81 -19.26
C MET A 231 -1.21 -6.26 -20.58
N GLY A 232 -2.07 -5.40 -21.13
CA GLY A 232 -2.74 -5.57 -22.41
C GLY A 232 -1.87 -5.15 -23.60
N ALA A 233 -2.39 -5.36 -24.80
CA ALA A 233 -1.66 -5.09 -26.05
C ALA A 233 -1.34 -3.59 -26.26
N ASN A 234 -2.11 -2.69 -25.64
CA ASN A 234 -1.96 -1.25 -25.78
C ASN A 234 -1.12 -0.62 -24.65
N ASP A 235 -0.65 -1.41 -23.70
CA ASP A 235 0.17 -0.92 -22.59
C ASP A 235 1.66 -0.89 -22.99
N ASP A 236 2.32 0.23 -22.71
CA ASP A 236 3.77 0.32 -22.84
C ASP A 236 4.44 -0.35 -21.64
N ARG A 237 4.73 -1.65 -21.78
CA ARG A 237 5.37 -2.47 -20.74
C ARG A 237 6.70 -1.92 -20.25
N SER A 238 7.42 -1.14 -21.06
CA SER A 238 8.73 -0.59 -20.66
C SER A 238 8.63 0.47 -19.57
N ARG A 239 7.42 0.95 -19.26
CA ARG A 239 7.18 1.94 -18.20
C ARG A 239 6.91 1.31 -16.83
N PHE A 240 6.56 0.03 -16.79
CA PHE A 240 6.11 -0.64 -15.57
C PHE A 240 7.17 -1.60 -15.05
N HIS A 241 7.19 -1.79 -13.74
CA HIS A 241 7.73 -3.03 -13.18
C HIS A 241 6.75 -4.16 -13.52
N THR A 242 7.24 -5.21 -14.19
CA THR A 242 6.38 -6.30 -14.69
C THR A 242 6.76 -7.68 -14.18
N ILE A 243 5.75 -8.46 -13.80
CA ILE A 243 5.90 -9.87 -13.42
C ILE A 243 5.04 -10.76 -14.31
N LYS A 244 5.38 -12.05 -14.37
CA LYS A 244 4.40 -13.08 -14.75
C LYS A 244 3.79 -13.61 -13.46
N ALA A 245 2.48 -13.60 -13.31
CA ALA A 245 1.82 -14.12 -12.11
C ALA A 245 0.75 -15.14 -12.51
N LEU A 246 0.47 -16.12 -11.64
CA LEU A 246 -0.81 -16.81 -11.73
C LEU A 246 -1.87 -15.91 -11.13
N VAL A 247 -2.83 -15.55 -11.95
CA VAL A 247 -4.02 -14.83 -11.56
C VAL A 247 -5.08 -15.87 -11.23
N TYR A 248 -5.24 -16.15 -9.94
CA TYR A 248 -6.27 -17.06 -9.44
C TYR A 248 -7.55 -16.28 -9.18
N THR A 249 -8.66 -16.96 -9.37
CA THR A 249 -9.97 -16.51 -8.95
C THR A 249 -10.44 -17.46 -7.88
N ASN A 250 -10.56 -16.95 -6.66
CA ASN A 250 -11.06 -17.71 -5.54
C ASN A 250 -12.60 -17.71 -5.55
N PRO A 251 -13.24 -18.88 -5.70
CA PRO A 251 -14.70 -18.96 -5.76
C PRO A 251 -15.37 -18.55 -4.43
N GLY A 252 -14.62 -18.48 -3.33
CA GLY A 252 -15.12 -18.01 -2.04
C GLY A 252 -15.25 -16.50 -1.92
N GLU A 253 -14.68 -15.71 -2.85
CA GLU A 253 -14.74 -14.24 -2.80
C GLU A 253 -16.05 -13.67 -3.36
N HIS A 254 -16.64 -14.33 -4.37
CA HIS A 254 -17.82 -13.82 -5.07
C HIS A 254 -18.82 -14.95 -5.32
N GLU A 255 -20.08 -14.72 -4.97
CA GLU A 255 -21.16 -15.69 -5.18
C GLU A 255 -21.31 -16.01 -6.69
N GLY A 256 -21.41 -17.31 -7.01
CA GLY A 256 -21.61 -17.77 -8.39
C GLY A 256 -20.37 -17.75 -9.28
N VAL A 257 -19.20 -17.40 -8.73
CA VAL A 257 -17.93 -17.40 -9.48
C VAL A 257 -17.21 -18.75 -9.29
N SER A 258 -16.82 -19.38 -10.40
CA SER A 258 -16.03 -20.61 -10.37
C SER A 258 -14.54 -20.34 -10.21
N ALA A 259 -13.81 -21.27 -9.58
CA ALA A 259 -12.36 -21.19 -9.50
C ALA A 259 -11.74 -21.15 -10.90
N SER A 260 -10.76 -20.27 -11.11
CA SER A 260 -9.99 -20.22 -12.35
C SER A 260 -8.55 -19.79 -12.07
N CYS A 261 -7.64 -20.10 -12.99
CA CYS A 261 -6.25 -19.68 -12.88
C CYS A 261 -5.67 -19.39 -14.26
N LYS A 262 -5.00 -18.25 -14.41
CA LYS A 262 -4.38 -17.83 -15.67
C LYS A 262 -2.99 -17.29 -15.44
N LEU A 263 -2.01 -17.73 -16.23
CA LEU A 263 -0.70 -17.08 -16.26
C LEU A 263 -0.81 -15.77 -17.05
N GLN A 264 -0.58 -14.63 -16.39
CA GLN A 264 -0.69 -13.31 -17.01
C GLN A 264 0.56 -12.48 -16.73
N THR A 265 0.89 -11.56 -17.65
CA THR A 265 1.86 -10.51 -17.37
C THR A 265 1.14 -9.36 -16.66
N MET A 266 1.62 -9.02 -15.48
CA MET A 266 1.06 -8.01 -14.60
C MET A 266 2.03 -6.83 -14.48
N GLY A 267 1.50 -5.60 -14.43
CA GLY A 267 2.27 -4.38 -14.17
C GLY A 267 1.87 -3.77 -12.83
N LEU A 268 2.87 -3.41 -12.03
CA LEU A 268 2.65 -2.78 -10.73
C LEU A 268 2.08 -1.39 -10.93
N VAL A 269 0.93 -1.11 -10.30
CA VAL A 269 0.25 0.19 -10.40
C VAL A 269 0.15 0.92 -9.08
N GLY A 270 0.21 0.25 -7.94
CA GLY A 270 0.18 0.90 -6.63
C GLY A 270 0.88 0.06 -5.57
N LEU A 271 1.43 0.75 -4.57
CA LEU A 271 2.25 0.14 -3.53
C LEU A 271 2.07 0.88 -2.20
N HIS A 272 1.59 0.16 -1.20
CA HIS A 272 1.74 0.54 0.19
C HIS A 272 2.98 -0.11 0.76
N ILE A 273 3.81 0.68 1.44
CA ILE A 273 4.93 0.18 2.24
C ILE A 273 4.67 0.66 3.66
N VAL A 274 4.43 -0.28 4.57
CA VAL A 274 4.12 0.01 5.97
C VAL A 274 5.23 -0.53 6.84
N HIS A 275 5.93 0.37 7.54
CA HIS A 275 7.15 0.05 8.27
C HIS A 275 7.03 0.44 9.74
N LYS A 276 7.14 -0.56 10.63
CA LYS A 276 7.23 -0.33 12.07
C LYS A 276 8.62 0.18 12.44
N THR A 277 8.72 1.43 12.86
CA THR A 277 9.98 2.04 13.33
C THR A 277 9.91 2.42 14.80
N LYS A 278 11.06 2.72 15.41
CA LYS A 278 11.13 3.18 16.81
C LYS A 278 10.36 4.48 17.03
N SER A 279 10.48 5.46 16.12
CA SER A 279 9.83 6.78 16.26
C SER A 279 8.36 6.76 15.85
N ALA A 280 7.92 5.75 15.08
CA ALA A 280 6.53 5.58 14.67
C ALA A 280 5.96 4.22 15.16
N PRO A 281 5.56 4.11 16.45
CA PRO A 281 4.97 2.87 16.98
C PRO A 281 3.59 2.56 16.39
N GLN A 282 2.89 3.53 15.80
CA GLN A 282 1.69 3.30 14.97
C GLN A 282 2.04 3.04 13.49
N TRP A 283 3.30 2.71 13.22
CA TRP A 283 3.90 2.47 11.91
C TRP A 283 3.99 3.73 11.03
N VAL A 284 4.93 3.71 10.08
CA VAL A 284 5.03 4.65 8.97
C VAL A 284 4.27 4.07 7.78
N TRP A 285 3.36 4.84 7.19
CA TRP A 285 2.47 4.39 6.12
C TRP A 285 2.77 5.16 4.82
N SER A 286 3.59 4.57 3.96
CA SER A 286 3.97 5.16 2.68
C SER A 286 3.07 4.65 1.57
N THR A 287 2.58 5.53 0.70
CA THR A 287 1.79 5.11 -0.47
C THR A 287 2.31 5.68 -1.78
N PHE A 288 2.56 4.78 -2.73
CA PHE A 288 3.13 5.07 -4.05
C PHE A 288 2.16 4.63 -5.15
N GLU A 289 2.21 5.35 -6.26
CA GLU A 289 1.41 5.05 -7.45
C GLU A 289 2.28 5.09 -8.70
N HIS A 290 1.90 4.29 -9.70
CA HIS A 290 2.40 4.51 -11.05
C HIS A 290 1.81 5.82 -11.58
N VAL A 291 2.66 6.68 -12.14
CA VAL A 291 2.28 8.06 -12.51
C VAL A 291 1.09 8.08 -13.48
N ASP A 292 0.94 7.07 -14.33
CA ASP A 292 -0.12 7.01 -15.36
C ASP A 292 -1.47 6.48 -14.82
N ASN A 293 -1.66 6.32 -13.50
CA ASN A 293 -2.89 5.76 -12.96
C ASN A 293 -4.14 6.60 -13.22
N ALA A 294 -4.15 7.83 -12.72
CA ALA A 294 -5.31 8.70 -12.73
C ALA A 294 -4.89 10.19 -12.69
N PRO A 295 -5.72 11.11 -13.23
CA PRO A 295 -5.54 12.54 -13.00
C PRO A 295 -5.89 12.91 -11.55
N SER A 296 -5.35 14.02 -11.07
CA SER A 296 -5.73 14.62 -9.79
C SER A 296 -6.84 15.65 -9.97
N LEU A 297 -7.75 15.74 -9.01
CA LEU A 297 -8.79 16.75 -8.95
C LEU A 297 -8.16 18.15 -8.91
N GLY A 298 -8.69 19.07 -9.72
CA GLY A 298 -8.18 20.44 -9.82
C GLY A 298 -6.90 20.60 -10.65
N GLU A 299 -6.33 19.51 -11.18
CA GLU A 299 -5.14 19.55 -12.04
C GLU A 299 -5.49 19.26 -13.51
N PRO A 300 -4.71 19.78 -14.48
CA PRO A 300 -4.90 19.46 -15.88
C PRO A 300 -4.72 17.96 -16.15
N GLN A 301 -5.65 17.38 -16.91
CA GLN A 301 -5.51 16.03 -17.43
C GLN A 301 -4.49 16.03 -18.58
N SER A 302 -3.19 16.07 -18.26
CA SER A 302 -2.11 16.33 -19.22
C SER A 302 -1.67 15.10 -20.03
N LYS A 303 -1.96 13.89 -19.55
CA LYS A 303 -1.45 12.63 -20.15
C LYS A 303 -2.28 12.16 -21.33
N THR A 304 -1.69 11.51 -22.33
CA THR A 304 -2.43 10.96 -23.48
C THR A 304 -3.42 9.87 -23.07
N SER A 305 -3.01 9.02 -22.14
CA SER A 305 -3.79 7.92 -21.57
C SER A 305 -3.53 7.79 -20.08
N TYR A 306 -4.49 7.18 -19.38
CA TYR A 306 -4.36 6.77 -17.99
C TYR A 306 -4.77 5.30 -17.85
N ASN A 307 -4.24 4.61 -16.84
CA ASN A 307 -4.54 3.21 -16.56
C ASN A 307 -6.00 3.02 -16.08
N PHE A 308 -6.57 4.04 -15.43
CA PHE A 308 -7.89 3.99 -14.79
C PHE A 308 -8.78 5.21 -15.10
N PHE A 309 -8.43 6.01 -16.12
CA PHE A 309 -9.22 7.18 -16.49
C PHE A 309 -9.30 7.36 -18.01
N ASN A 310 -10.51 7.61 -18.51
CA ASN A 310 -10.81 7.88 -19.91
C ASN A 310 -11.41 9.27 -20.07
N LYS A 311 -10.61 10.19 -20.62
CA LYS A 311 -11.03 11.57 -20.93
C LYS A 311 -12.28 11.67 -21.81
N ARG A 312 -12.57 10.62 -22.59
CA ARG A 312 -13.73 10.59 -23.49
C ARG A 312 -15.00 10.11 -22.81
N CYS A 313 -14.93 9.56 -21.59
CA CYS A 313 -16.14 9.20 -20.87
C CYS A 313 -16.71 10.41 -20.12
N THR A 314 -17.73 11.05 -20.69
CA THR A 314 -18.38 12.22 -20.09
C THR A 314 -19.57 11.89 -19.18
N ALA A 315 -20.07 10.65 -19.23
CA ALA A 315 -21.20 10.18 -18.42
C ALA A 315 -20.78 9.22 -17.29
N CYS A 316 -19.48 8.92 -17.16
CA CYS A 316 -18.99 8.06 -16.11
C CYS A 316 -18.84 8.85 -14.80
N LEU A 317 -19.32 8.27 -13.70
CA LEU A 317 -19.05 8.78 -12.37
C LEU A 317 -17.63 8.39 -11.96
N ALA A 318 -16.88 9.34 -11.40
CA ALA A 318 -15.56 9.09 -10.87
C ALA A 318 -15.65 8.39 -9.51
N ASN A 319 -14.72 7.48 -9.24
CA ASN A 319 -14.57 6.78 -7.96
C ASN A 319 -15.83 6.03 -7.52
N GLU A 320 -16.58 5.45 -8.46
CA GLU A 320 -17.72 4.59 -8.18
C GLU A 320 -17.40 3.13 -8.52
N PRO A 321 -17.74 2.16 -7.65
CA PRO A 321 -17.52 0.75 -7.93
C PRO A 321 -18.44 0.25 -9.05
N PRO A 322 -18.01 -0.76 -9.83
CA PRO A 322 -18.87 -1.34 -10.85
C PRO A 322 -20.10 -2.01 -10.21
N PRO A 323 -21.24 -2.06 -10.91
CA PRO A 323 -22.44 -2.72 -10.40
C PRO A 323 -22.21 -4.22 -10.19
N ARG A 324 -22.89 -4.78 -9.18
CA ARG A 324 -22.92 -6.22 -8.90
C ARG A 324 -23.84 -6.96 -9.90
N PRO A 325 -23.67 -8.28 -10.11
CA PRO A 325 -22.65 -9.14 -9.51
C PRO A 325 -21.26 -8.95 -10.13
N TRP A 326 -20.22 -9.16 -9.34
CA TRP A 326 -18.84 -9.10 -9.80
C TRP A 326 -18.37 -10.48 -10.25
N ASN A 327 -17.65 -10.53 -11.38
CA ASN A 327 -17.12 -11.76 -11.93
C ASN A 327 -15.71 -11.54 -12.51
N PRO A 328 -14.64 -11.80 -11.73
CA PRO A 328 -13.26 -11.66 -12.20
C PRO A 328 -12.87 -12.62 -13.33
N ASN A 329 -13.70 -13.63 -13.64
CA ASN A 329 -13.52 -14.50 -14.81
C ASN A 329 -14.03 -13.88 -16.12
N ALA A 330 -14.81 -12.79 -16.05
CA ALA A 330 -15.31 -12.10 -17.23
C ALA A 330 -14.14 -11.65 -18.12
N SER A 331 -14.28 -11.84 -19.43
CA SER A 331 -13.25 -11.41 -20.39
C SER A 331 -13.15 -9.90 -20.48
N TYR A 332 -14.21 -9.18 -20.10
CA TYR A 332 -14.28 -7.73 -20.08
C TYR A 332 -15.30 -7.26 -19.03
N THR A 333 -14.97 -6.20 -18.31
CA THR A 333 -15.86 -5.46 -17.43
C THR A 333 -15.73 -3.98 -17.73
N GLN A 334 -16.82 -3.22 -17.56
CA GLN A 334 -16.78 -1.77 -17.78
C GLN A 334 -15.67 -1.14 -16.90
N PRO A 335 -14.72 -0.38 -17.48
CA PRO A 335 -13.64 0.25 -16.72
C PRO A 335 -14.14 1.21 -15.66
N THR A 336 -13.51 1.18 -14.49
CA THR A 336 -13.70 2.20 -13.45
C THR A 336 -13.18 3.53 -13.99
N GLN A 337 -13.82 4.64 -13.61
CA GLN A 337 -13.23 5.97 -13.78
C GLN A 337 -12.65 6.43 -12.45
N VAL A 338 -11.35 6.63 -12.41
CA VAL A 338 -10.63 7.02 -11.20
C VAL A 338 -10.11 8.44 -11.34
N VAL A 339 -10.31 9.23 -10.30
CA VAL A 339 -9.70 10.55 -10.12
C VAL A 339 -9.13 10.60 -8.71
N ARG A 340 -7.90 11.09 -8.57
CA ARG A 340 -7.31 11.30 -7.24
C ARG A 340 -7.93 12.54 -6.60
N GLU A 341 -8.64 12.39 -5.50
CA GLU A 341 -9.38 13.51 -4.88
C GLU A 341 -8.49 14.46 -4.08
N ILE A 342 -7.46 13.93 -3.42
CA ILE A 342 -6.47 14.73 -2.70
C ILE A 342 -5.22 14.85 -3.60
N PRO A 343 -4.96 16.02 -4.20
CA PRO A 343 -3.76 16.22 -5.00
C PRO A 343 -2.51 16.21 -4.12
N LEU A 344 -1.38 15.83 -4.73
CA LEU A 344 -0.07 15.87 -4.08
C LEU A 344 0.30 17.33 -3.77
N THR A 345 0.98 17.52 -2.64
CA THR A 345 1.56 18.83 -2.29
C THR A 345 2.72 19.18 -3.23
N ASP A 346 3.03 20.47 -3.36
CA ASP A 346 4.18 20.91 -4.16
C ASP A 346 5.52 20.39 -3.61
N ARG A 347 5.64 20.21 -2.29
CA ARG A 347 6.81 19.61 -1.63
C ARG A 347 7.00 18.16 -2.07
N THR A 348 5.93 17.34 -2.00
CA THR A 348 5.96 15.93 -2.41
C THR A 348 6.23 15.81 -3.92
N LYS A 349 5.61 16.63 -4.77
CA LYS A 349 5.91 16.67 -6.22
C LYS A 349 7.38 16.99 -6.51
N ASN A 350 7.95 17.95 -5.78
CA ASN A 350 9.35 18.31 -5.92
C ASN A 350 10.27 17.16 -5.47
N LEU A 351 9.94 16.46 -4.39
CA LEU A 351 10.69 15.27 -3.96
C LEU A 351 10.62 14.13 -4.98
N ASN A 352 9.42 13.85 -5.51
CA ASN A 352 9.21 12.88 -6.58
C ASN A 352 10.08 13.19 -7.80
N ALA A 353 10.09 14.45 -8.25
CA ALA A 353 10.90 14.88 -9.38
C ALA A 353 12.41 14.62 -9.16
N GLN A 354 12.91 14.89 -7.94
CA GLN A 354 14.31 14.64 -7.59
C GLN A 354 14.65 13.15 -7.60
N TYR A 355 13.82 12.29 -6.99
CA TYR A 355 14.05 10.84 -6.98
C TYR A 355 13.94 10.23 -8.38
N GLN A 356 12.94 10.64 -9.17
CA GLN A 356 12.80 10.20 -10.56
C GLN A 356 14.01 10.62 -11.41
N ALA A 357 14.55 11.82 -11.20
CA ALA A 357 15.77 12.27 -11.88
C ALA A 357 17.01 11.45 -11.43
N SER A 358 17.13 11.16 -10.14
CA SER A 358 18.20 10.32 -9.59
C SER A 358 18.14 8.89 -10.14
N LEU A 359 16.95 8.28 -10.18
CA LEU A 359 16.70 6.97 -10.76
C LEU A 359 17.04 6.92 -12.26
N ARG A 360 16.66 7.95 -13.02
CA ARG A 360 17.04 8.07 -14.45
C ARG A 360 18.53 8.30 -14.65
N SER A 361 19.19 8.96 -13.70
CA SER A 361 20.65 9.15 -13.73
C SER A 361 21.38 7.84 -13.46
N ALA A 362 20.86 7.00 -12.57
CA ALA A 362 21.38 5.66 -12.30
C ALA A 362 21.11 4.69 -13.47
N ASN A 363 19.94 4.79 -14.10
CA ASN A 363 19.57 4.05 -15.29
C ASN A 363 18.57 4.86 -16.13
N ALA A 364 18.95 5.27 -17.34
CA ALA A 364 18.13 6.11 -18.20
C ALA A 364 16.73 5.51 -18.52
N ASN A 365 16.61 4.19 -18.48
CA ASN A 365 15.37 3.44 -18.71
C ASN A 365 14.77 2.90 -17.41
N SER A 366 15.03 3.56 -16.28
CA SER A 366 14.55 3.11 -14.98
C SER A 366 13.01 3.05 -14.94
N VAL A 367 12.45 1.85 -14.75
CA VAL A 367 10.98 1.69 -14.60
C VAL A 367 10.49 2.34 -13.32
N TRP A 368 11.32 2.35 -12.28
CA TRP A 368 11.04 2.96 -10.99
C TRP A 368 10.88 4.48 -11.06
N ALA A 369 11.42 5.12 -12.10
CA ALA A 369 11.21 6.55 -12.34
C ALA A 369 9.81 6.89 -12.87
N ASN A 370 8.93 5.89 -13.08
CA ASN A 370 7.52 6.07 -13.44
C ASN A 370 6.58 5.86 -12.24
N TYR A 371 7.12 5.87 -11.02
CA TYR A 371 6.35 5.83 -9.79
C TYR A 371 6.51 7.14 -9.02
N GLU A 372 5.53 7.48 -8.19
CA GLU A 372 5.51 8.69 -7.39
C GLU A 372 4.96 8.42 -5.99
N LEU A 373 5.55 9.05 -4.98
CA LEU A 373 4.98 9.08 -3.63
C LEU A 373 3.76 9.99 -3.64
N ILE A 374 2.65 9.53 -3.07
CA ILE A 374 1.47 10.37 -2.85
C ILE A 374 1.62 11.16 -1.55
N SER A 375 1.94 10.46 -0.46
CA SER A 375 2.37 11.02 0.83
C SER A 375 2.75 9.87 1.77
N THR A 376 3.21 10.25 2.97
CA THR A 376 3.50 9.36 4.08
C THR A 376 2.62 9.72 5.26
N GLN A 377 1.86 8.77 5.81
CA GLN A 377 1.11 8.97 7.05
C GLN A 377 1.89 8.44 8.26
N TRP A 378 1.99 9.26 9.31
CA TRP A 378 2.80 8.98 10.50
C TRP A 378 2.16 9.59 11.77
N PRO A 379 2.51 9.10 12.98
CA PRO A 379 1.93 9.60 14.22
C PRO A 379 2.64 10.89 14.69
N THR A 380 1.92 12.01 14.74
CA THR A 380 2.46 13.27 15.31
C THR A 380 2.55 13.23 16.84
N GLN A 381 1.74 12.38 17.48
CA GLN A 381 1.67 12.22 18.93
C GLN A 381 1.62 10.74 19.30
N ALA A 382 2.70 10.02 19.01
CA ALA A 382 2.82 8.57 19.17
C ALA A 382 2.46 8.00 20.56
N HIS A 383 2.50 8.83 21.60
CA HIS A 383 2.21 8.44 22.99
C HIS A 383 0.96 9.11 23.57
N ASN A 384 0.08 9.65 22.72
CA ASN A 384 -1.17 10.24 23.18
C ASN A 384 -2.09 9.17 23.79
N PRO A 385 -2.45 9.27 25.08
CA PRO A 385 -3.30 8.26 25.72
C PRO A 385 -4.79 8.35 25.31
N ILE A 386 -5.20 9.46 24.69
CA ILE A 386 -6.57 9.72 24.24
C ILE A 386 -6.77 9.23 22.80
N ASP A 387 -5.75 9.38 21.97
CA ASP A 387 -5.75 8.98 20.57
C ASP A 387 -4.71 7.87 20.32
N PRO A 388 -5.10 6.59 20.41
CA PRO A 388 -4.18 5.47 20.20
C PRO A 388 -3.65 5.39 18.75
N SER A 389 -4.28 6.09 17.80
CA SER A 389 -3.77 6.23 16.43
C SER A 389 -2.63 7.24 16.31
N GLY A 390 -2.28 7.95 17.39
CA GLY A 390 -1.12 8.82 17.45
C GLY A 390 -1.27 10.13 16.67
N THR A 391 -2.50 10.60 16.46
CA THR A 391 -2.83 11.83 15.72
C THR A 391 -2.18 11.84 14.33
N PRO A 392 -2.73 11.06 13.37
CA PRO A 392 -2.13 10.83 12.06
C PRO A 392 -1.95 12.12 11.26
N ALA A 393 -0.78 12.29 10.66
CA ALA A 393 -0.49 13.33 9.67
C ALA A 393 0.04 12.71 8.37
N PRO A 394 -0.53 13.06 7.19
CA PRO A 394 -1.79 13.80 7.04
C PRO A 394 -2.98 13.00 7.59
N THR A 395 -4.07 13.67 7.99
CA THR A 395 -5.25 12.98 8.56
C THR A 395 -5.90 12.01 7.59
N PHE A 396 -5.99 12.39 6.31
CA PHE A 396 -6.52 11.58 5.22
C PHE A 396 -5.43 11.25 4.22
N LEU A 397 -5.37 9.98 3.83
CA LEU A 397 -4.44 9.49 2.83
C LEU A 397 -5.08 8.31 2.10
N ALA A 398 -5.16 8.40 0.78
CA ALA A 398 -5.72 7.36 -0.08
C ALA A 398 -4.82 7.15 -1.29
N ASN A 399 -4.62 5.90 -1.68
CA ASN A 399 -4.09 5.53 -2.98
C ASN A 399 -5.24 5.38 -3.97
N ALA A 400 -5.10 5.94 -5.16
CA ALA A 400 -6.13 5.87 -6.20
C ALA A 400 -6.43 4.44 -6.68
N THR A 401 -5.57 3.46 -6.35
CA THR A 401 -5.72 2.06 -6.74
C THR A 401 -5.86 1.07 -5.58
N LEU A 402 -5.77 1.51 -4.32
CA LEU A 402 -5.93 0.64 -3.14
C LEU A 402 -7.07 1.12 -2.22
N GLU A 403 -7.46 2.40 -2.32
CA GLU A 403 -8.57 3.01 -1.58
C GLU A 403 -9.49 3.79 -2.51
N THR A 404 -9.60 3.32 -3.77
CA THR A 404 -10.27 3.99 -4.90
C THR A 404 -11.60 4.66 -4.51
N TYR A 405 -12.44 3.96 -3.75
CA TYR A 405 -13.84 4.31 -3.48
C TYR A 405 -14.07 4.97 -2.12
N ILE A 406 -13.01 5.18 -1.33
CA ILE A 406 -13.07 5.82 -0.01
C ILE A 406 -12.07 6.96 0.08
N GLN A 407 -11.86 7.68 -1.02
CA GLN A 407 -11.03 8.88 -1.03
C GLN A 407 -11.72 10.06 -0.33
N GLY A 408 -11.04 11.21 -0.28
CA GLY A 408 -11.63 12.46 0.20
C GLY A 408 -11.27 12.83 1.64
N LYS A 409 -12.11 13.66 2.26
CA LYS A 409 -11.84 14.31 3.57
C LYS A 409 -12.98 14.14 4.58
N THR A 410 -13.84 13.13 4.39
CA THR A 410 -14.96 12.87 5.29
C THR A 410 -14.49 12.02 6.47
N PRO A 411 -14.53 12.52 7.72
CA PRO A 411 -14.13 11.72 8.88
C PRO A 411 -14.92 10.40 8.94
N GLN A 412 -14.22 9.28 9.19
CA GLN A 412 -14.78 7.91 9.21
C GLN A 412 -15.38 7.40 7.88
N GLY A 413 -15.48 8.24 6.84
CA GLY A 413 -15.92 7.85 5.49
C GLY A 413 -14.80 7.84 4.45
N SER A 414 -13.71 8.58 4.70
CA SER A 414 -12.54 8.67 3.84
C SER A 414 -11.33 7.98 4.47
N SER A 415 -10.44 7.50 3.62
CA SER A 415 -9.27 6.70 3.98
C SER A 415 -8.30 7.48 4.88
N SER A 416 -7.89 6.80 5.94
CA SER A 416 -6.77 7.14 6.80
C SER A 416 -6.13 5.82 7.17
N CYS A 417 -4.89 5.57 6.73
CA CYS A 417 -4.25 4.27 6.94
C CYS A 417 -4.24 3.88 8.42
N MET A 418 -3.69 4.74 9.28
CA MET A 418 -3.66 4.60 10.73
C MET A 418 -5.06 4.59 11.34
N GLY A 419 -5.96 5.48 10.90
CA GLY A 419 -7.33 5.53 11.42
C GLY A 419 -8.12 4.24 11.18
N CYS A 420 -8.04 3.69 9.97
CA CYS A 420 -8.68 2.45 9.58
C CYS A 420 -8.02 1.23 10.23
N HIS A 421 -6.69 1.21 10.30
CA HIS A 421 -5.93 0.07 10.83
C HIS A 421 -5.86 0.01 12.36
N ASN A 422 -6.10 1.12 13.07
CA ASN A 422 -6.13 1.14 14.54
C ASN A 422 -7.13 0.14 15.14
N ASN A 423 -8.17 -0.24 14.38
CA ASN A 423 -9.20 -1.20 14.81
C ASN A 423 -8.86 -2.66 14.45
N ALA A 424 -7.68 -2.93 13.89
CA ALA A 424 -7.32 -4.27 13.49
C ALA A 424 -7.18 -5.20 14.71
N THR A 425 -7.85 -6.36 14.66
CA THR A 425 -7.81 -7.38 15.72
C THR A 425 -7.30 -8.71 15.21
N MET A 426 -6.92 -9.60 16.13
CA MET A 426 -6.79 -11.04 15.90
C MET A 426 -8.18 -11.69 15.89
N THR A 427 -8.26 -12.98 15.54
CA THR A 427 -9.52 -13.76 15.51
C THR A 427 -10.23 -13.87 16.86
N ASN A 428 -9.51 -13.60 17.95
CA ASN A 428 -10.02 -13.57 19.33
C ASN A 428 -10.41 -12.16 19.81
N GLY A 429 -10.39 -11.16 18.93
CA GLY A 429 -10.78 -9.78 19.24
C GLY A 429 -9.71 -8.91 19.91
N MET A 430 -8.55 -9.46 20.28
CA MET A 430 -7.44 -8.64 20.79
C MET A 430 -6.77 -7.86 19.67
N THR A 431 -6.21 -6.68 19.98
CA THR A 431 -5.57 -5.83 18.97
C THR A 431 -4.39 -6.54 18.30
N SER A 432 -4.22 -6.25 17.02
CA SER A 432 -3.23 -6.89 16.14
C SER A 432 -2.14 -5.92 15.68
N ASP A 433 -1.91 -4.85 16.44
CA ASP A 433 -0.90 -3.82 16.13
C ASP A 433 -0.97 -3.32 14.68
N PHE A 434 -2.13 -2.75 14.35
CA PHE A 434 -2.44 -2.15 13.04
C PHE A 434 -2.44 -3.11 11.83
N THR A 435 -2.41 -4.44 12.00
CA THR A 435 -2.47 -5.37 10.87
C THR A 435 -3.69 -6.30 10.85
N TYR A 436 -4.54 -6.15 9.84
CA TYR A 436 -5.66 -7.07 9.58
C TYR A 436 -5.20 -8.47 9.12
N LEU A 437 -3.90 -8.68 8.85
CA LEU A 437 -3.39 -10.00 8.45
C LEU A 437 -3.72 -11.08 9.48
N LEU A 438 -3.65 -10.77 10.77
CA LEU A 438 -3.89 -11.78 11.81
C LEU A 438 -5.34 -12.28 11.84
N GLN A 439 -6.31 -11.58 11.25
CA GLN A 439 -7.69 -12.09 11.12
C GLN A 439 -7.81 -13.24 10.12
N ARG A 440 -6.80 -13.43 9.26
CA ARG A 440 -6.78 -14.49 8.25
C ARG A 440 -6.44 -15.86 8.84
N ALA A 441 -6.03 -15.92 10.10
CA ALA A 441 -5.77 -17.17 10.80
C ALA A 441 -6.99 -18.09 10.76
N GLN A 442 -6.77 -19.34 10.36
CA GLN A 442 -7.83 -20.33 10.22
C GLN A 442 -8.07 -21.15 11.48
#